data_AF-A0A6C0K831-F1
#
_entry.id   AF-A0A6C0K831-F1
#
_cell.length_a   1.000
_cell.length_b   1.000
_cell.length_c   1.000
_cell.angle_alpha   90.00
_cell.angle_beta   90.00
_cell.angle_gamma   90.00
#
_symmetry.space_group_name_H-M   'P 1'
#
loop_
_entity.id
_entity.type
_entity.pdbx_description
1 polymer ?
#
loop_
_entity_poly.entity_id
_entity_poly.type
_entity_poly.pdbx_seq_one_letter_code
_entity_poly.pdbx_strand_id
1 'polypeptide(L)'
;MTLLWKEPGNFDTAILTKKNNETLTLSVGDFITYEGYPEGVKITCFTRKDSDTRGPIGLCYLPWRPKETRWATEVWTLKGNPRHLIAFPVGLKHFGEQCDWNTVELKDEGICPTEIPALPPSP
;
A
#
# COMPACT_ATOMS: atom_id res chain seq x y z
N MET A 1 -5.78 5.16 14.26
CA MET A 1 -4.51 5.30 13.53
C MET A 1 -4.42 6.73 13.00
N THR A 2 -3.21 7.15 12.64
CA THR A 2 -2.97 8.39 11.90
C THR A 2 -1.98 8.12 10.78
N LEU A 3 -2.13 8.79 9.64
CA LEU A 3 -1.18 8.73 8.53
C LEU A 3 -0.76 10.15 8.19
N LEU A 4 0.51 10.47 8.39
CA LEU A 4 1.05 11.82 8.28
C LEU A 4 2.26 11.83 7.34
N TRP A 5 2.55 12.95 6.69
CA TRP A 5 3.79 13.08 5.93
C TRP A 5 5.00 12.99 6.86
N LYS A 6 6.05 12.28 6.45
CA LYS A 6 7.28 12.21 7.24
C LYS A 6 7.98 13.56 7.28
N GLU A 7 8.05 14.22 6.13
CA GLU A 7 8.71 15.50 5.95
C GLU A 7 7.83 16.45 5.13
N PRO A 8 7.71 17.73 5.51
CA PRO A 8 6.99 18.71 4.71
C PRO A 8 7.57 18.84 3.31
N GLY A 9 6.73 18.71 2.28
CA GLY A 9 7.14 18.81 0.88
C GLY A 9 7.72 17.51 0.28
N ASN A 10 7.99 16.50 1.11
CA ASN A 10 8.31 15.15 0.65
C ASN A 10 7.01 14.31 0.61
N PHE A 11 6.57 14.01 -0.60
CA PHE A 11 5.31 13.28 -0.83
C PHE A 11 5.52 11.81 -1.16
N ASP A 12 6.76 11.33 -1.02
CA ASP A 12 7.12 9.95 -1.27
C ASP A 12 7.17 9.13 0.01
N THR A 13 7.05 9.76 1.19
CA THR A 13 7.16 9.09 2.48
C THR A 13 6.11 9.56 3.49
N ALA A 14 5.48 8.61 4.18
CA ALA A 14 4.47 8.84 5.19
C ALA A 14 4.70 7.97 6.43
N ILE A 15 4.32 8.46 7.60
CA ILE A 15 4.35 7.74 8.87
C ILE A 15 2.93 7.30 9.21
N LEU A 16 2.73 5.99 9.27
CA LEU A 16 1.52 5.36 9.78
C LEU A 16 1.70 5.08 11.28
N THR A 17 0.88 5.69 12.12
CA THR A 17 0.79 5.36 13.55
C THR A 17 -0.47 4.51 13.78
N LYS A 18 -0.29 3.25 14.16
CA LYS A 18 -1.38 2.30 14.46
C LYS A 18 -2.04 2.60 15.80
N LYS A 19 -3.18 1.95 16.09
CA LYS A 19 -3.92 2.12 17.36
C LYS A 19 -3.13 1.66 18.60
N ASN A 20 -2.18 0.74 18.43
CA ASN A 20 -1.28 0.25 19.47
C ASN A 20 -0.05 1.17 19.68
N ASN A 21 -0.01 2.37 19.09
CA ASN A 21 1.14 3.29 19.06
C ASN A 21 2.39 2.78 18.33
N GLU A 22 2.29 1.66 17.61
CA GLU A 22 3.34 1.24 16.68
C GLU A 22 3.38 2.21 15.51
N THR A 23 4.59 2.55 15.06
CA THR A 23 4.81 3.45 13.93
C THR A 23 5.52 2.72 12.80
N LEU A 24 5.00 2.86 11.59
CA LEU A 24 5.58 2.35 10.36
C LEU A 24 5.89 3.52 9.44
N THR A 25 7.11 3.55 8.90
CA THR A 25 7.48 4.50 7.85
C THR A 25 7.24 3.84 6.51
N LEU A 26 6.31 4.37 5.73
CA LEU A 26 5.94 3.88 4.41
C LEU A 26 6.53 4.81 3.36
N SER A 27 7.08 4.24 2.31
CA SER A 27 7.71 4.95 1.19
C SER A 27 7.16 4.45 -0.14
N VAL A 28 7.18 5.32 -1.16
CA VAL A 28 6.89 4.89 -2.53
C VAL A 28 7.92 3.85 -2.94
N GLY A 29 7.43 2.72 -3.45
CA GLY A 29 8.25 1.56 -3.75
C GLY A 29 8.18 0.45 -2.70
N ASP A 30 7.77 0.75 -1.46
CA ASP A 30 7.69 -0.24 -0.39
C ASP A 30 6.65 -1.31 -0.69
N PHE A 31 6.91 -2.49 -0.13
CA PHE A 31 6.01 -3.63 -0.17
C PHE A 31 5.29 -3.72 1.16
N ILE A 32 3.96 -3.69 1.09
CA ILE A 32 3.12 -3.82 2.28
C ILE A 32 2.13 -4.96 2.12
N THR A 33 1.79 -5.60 3.23
CA THR A 33 0.65 -6.52 3.33
C THR A 33 -0.45 -5.87 4.15
N TYR A 34 -1.69 -6.30 3.94
CA TYR A 34 -2.83 -5.93 4.77
C TYR A 34 -3.95 -6.96 4.58
N GLU A 35 -4.99 -6.89 5.41
CA GLU A 35 -6.15 -7.79 5.31
C GLU A 35 -6.76 -7.77 3.90
N GLY A 36 -6.86 -8.94 3.26
CA GLY A 36 -7.33 -9.09 1.88
C GLY A 36 -6.22 -9.24 0.84
N TYR A 37 -4.99 -8.81 1.14
CA TYR A 37 -3.82 -8.96 0.26
C TYR A 37 -2.58 -9.48 1.01
N PRO A 38 -2.59 -10.76 1.46
CA PRO A 38 -1.46 -11.36 2.18
C PRO A 38 -0.20 -11.55 1.32
N GLU A 39 -0.36 -11.65 0.00
CA GLU A 39 0.75 -11.74 -0.95
C GLU A 39 1.58 -10.45 -1.00
N GLY A 40 0.94 -9.33 -0.65
CA GLY A 40 1.54 -8.01 -0.62
C GLY A 40 1.20 -7.17 -1.85
N VAL A 41 1.37 -5.87 -1.66
CA VAL A 41 1.14 -4.84 -2.66
C VAL A 41 2.33 -3.88 -2.64
N LYS A 42 2.67 -3.34 -3.81
CA LYS A 42 3.70 -2.30 -3.95
C LYS A 42 3.06 -0.92 -3.91
N ILE A 43 3.55 -0.02 -3.06
CA ILE A 43 3.13 1.38 -3.01
C ILE A 43 3.66 2.10 -4.26
N THR A 44 2.78 2.79 -4.98
CA THR A 44 3.15 3.53 -6.20
C THR A 44 3.14 5.04 -6.02
N CYS A 45 2.21 5.56 -5.22
CA CYS A 45 2.19 6.95 -4.82
C CYS A 45 1.30 7.14 -3.60
N PHE A 46 1.52 8.22 -2.86
CA PHE A 46 0.60 8.71 -1.85
C PHE A 46 -0.32 9.77 -2.46
N THR A 47 -1.62 9.70 -2.16
CA THR A 47 -2.61 10.66 -2.69
C THR A 47 -2.79 11.81 -1.71
N ARG A 48 -3.07 13.01 -2.23
CA ARG A 48 -3.21 14.23 -1.42
C ARG A 48 -4.34 15.12 -1.92
N LYS A 49 -4.79 16.02 -1.03
CA LYS A 49 -5.54 17.21 -1.43
C LYS A 49 -4.54 18.33 -1.60
N ASP A 50 -4.64 19.13 -2.67
CA ASP A 50 -3.68 20.20 -2.95
C ASP A 50 -3.49 21.22 -1.80
N SER A 51 -4.45 21.28 -0.88
CA SER A 51 -4.46 22.19 0.27
C SER A 51 -4.16 21.52 1.63
N ASP A 52 -3.99 20.20 1.71
CA ASP A 52 -3.85 19.50 3.00
C ASP A 52 -2.41 19.04 3.24
N THR A 53 -1.74 19.73 4.16
CA THR A 53 -0.37 19.45 4.59
C THR A 53 -0.30 18.46 5.75
N ARG A 54 -1.44 18.03 6.30
CA ARG A 54 -1.46 17.19 7.52
C ARG A 54 -1.05 15.75 7.23
N GLY A 55 -1.43 15.22 6.07
CA GLY A 55 -1.13 13.84 5.70
C GLY A 55 -1.78 13.44 4.38
N PRO A 56 -1.44 12.25 3.84
CA PRO A 56 -2.07 11.74 2.64
C PRO A 56 -3.53 11.36 2.87
N ILE A 57 -4.32 11.46 1.79
CA ILE A 57 -5.70 10.95 1.70
C ILE A 57 -5.70 9.42 1.70
N GLY A 58 -4.61 8.82 1.23
CA GLY A 58 -4.49 7.40 0.95
C GLY A 58 -3.21 7.10 0.17
N LEU A 59 -3.17 5.92 -0.42
CA LEU A 59 -2.08 5.51 -1.32
C LEU A 59 -2.59 4.66 -2.46
N CYS A 60 -1.94 4.75 -3.61
CA CYS A 60 -2.16 3.85 -4.73
C CYS A 60 -1.19 2.67 -4.65
N TYR A 61 -1.65 1.49 -5.05
CA TYR A 61 -0.84 0.28 -4.99
C TYR A 61 -1.00 -0.63 -6.22
N LEU A 62 -0.02 -1.51 -6.39
CA LEU A 62 -0.07 -2.61 -7.36
C LEU A 62 -0.02 -3.94 -6.60
N PRO A 63 -1.04 -4.80 -6.71
CA PRO A 63 -1.00 -6.10 -6.09
C PRO A 63 -0.02 -7.04 -6.79
N TRP A 64 0.64 -7.90 -6.02
CA TRP A 64 1.42 -9.00 -6.57
C TRP A 64 0.48 -10.04 -7.19
N ARG A 65 0.84 -10.54 -8.38
CA ARG A 65 0.12 -11.63 -9.04
C ARG A 65 0.97 -12.89 -9.00
N PRO A 66 0.79 -13.78 -8.00
CA PRO A 66 1.66 -14.95 -7.86
C PRO A 66 1.61 -15.88 -9.07
N LYS A 67 0.42 -16.05 -9.68
CA LYS A 67 0.24 -16.89 -10.88
C LYS A 67 0.98 -16.38 -12.12
N GLU A 68 1.21 -15.07 -12.21
CA GLU A 68 1.86 -14.42 -13.35
C GLU A 68 3.29 -13.95 -13.00
N THR A 69 3.71 -14.17 -11.75
CA THR A 69 5.02 -13.81 -11.21
C THR A 69 5.40 -12.35 -11.49
N ARG A 70 4.43 -11.44 -11.40
CA ARG A 70 4.61 -10.01 -11.70
C ARG A 70 3.69 -9.12 -10.89
N TRP A 71 4.06 -7.84 -10.79
CA TRP A 71 3.16 -6.79 -10.32
C TRP A 71 2.03 -6.58 -11.32
N ALA A 72 0.83 -6.35 -10.81
CA ALA A 72 -0.28 -5.94 -11.66
C ALA A 72 0.04 -4.58 -12.31
N THR A 73 -0.47 -4.34 -13.51
CA THR A 73 -0.36 -3.04 -14.20
C THR A 73 -1.38 -2.05 -13.65
N GLU A 74 -1.08 -0.75 -13.68
CA GLU A 74 -2.05 0.29 -13.35
C GLU A 74 -3.35 0.12 -14.17
N VAL A 75 -4.49 0.39 -13.54
CA VAL A 75 -5.81 0.34 -14.17
C VAL A 75 -6.52 1.66 -13.90
N TRP A 76 -6.84 2.39 -14.96
CA TRP A 76 -7.59 3.63 -14.88
C TRP A 76 -9.00 3.40 -15.40
N THR A 77 -10.00 3.65 -14.56
CA THR A 77 -11.41 3.61 -14.96
C THR A 77 -11.98 5.03 -14.99
N LEU A 78 -13.17 5.21 -15.59
CA LEU A 78 -13.89 6.50 -15.54
C LEU A 78 -14.18 6.98 -14.11
N LYS A 79 -14.17 6.08 -13.12
CA LYS A 79 -14.36 6.38 -11.69
C LYS A 79 -13.05 6.63 -10.94
N GLY A 80 -11.89 6.48 -11.59
CA GLY A 80 -10.55 6.58 -11.00
C GLY A 80 -9.82 5.24 -10.93
N ASN A 81 -8.73 5.21 -10.16
CA ASN A 81 -7.95 4.00 -9.90
C ASN A 81 -8.64 3.19 -8.78
N PRO A 82 -9.15 1.97 -9.06
CA PRO A 82 -9.76 1.14 -8.02
C PRO A 82 -8.74 0.68 -6.96
N ARG A 83 -7.44 0.72 -7.26
CA ARG A 83 -6.35 0.31 -6.37
C ARG A 83 -5.80 1.50 -5.59
N HIS A 84 -6.70 2.12 -4.85
CA HIS A 84 -6.43 3.26 -4.00
C HIS A 84 -6.91 2.92 -2.59
N LEU A 85 -5.98 2.74 -1.65
CA LEU A 85 -6.30 2.54 -0.23
C LEU A 85 -6.64 3.87 0.41
N ILE A 86 -7.86 3.95 0.96
CA ILE A 86 -8.38 5.16 1.59
C ILE A 86 -7.92 5.25 3.04
N ALA A 87 -7.26 6.35 3.42
CA ALA A 87 -6.87 6.63 4.80
C ALA A 87 -8.03 7.27 5.58
N PHE A 88 -8.47 6.62 6.66
CA PHE A 88 -9.52 7.18 7.51
C PHE A 88 -8.97 8.19 8.53
N PRO A 89 -9.77 9.21 8.90
CA PRO A 89 -11.06 9.60 8.32
C PRO A 89 -10.94 10.51 7.08
N VAL A 90 -9.72 10.96 6.74
CA VAL A 90 -9.46 12.02 5.76
C VAL A 90 -9.98 11.67 4.36
N GLY A 91 -9.82 10.41 3.95
CA GLY A 91 -10.14 9.94 2.61
C GLY A 91 -11.53 9.35 2.42
N LEU A 92 -12.41 9.36 3.44
CA LEU A 92 -13.77 8.77 3.40
C LEU A 92 -14.63 9.18 2.19
N LYS A 93 -14.39 10.37 1.63
CA LYS A 93 -15.13 10.91 0.48
C LYS A 93 -14.53 10.52 -0.88
N HIS A 94 -13.41 9.81 -0.90
CA HIS A 94 -12.69 9.44 -2.11
C HIS A 94 -13.07 8.03 -2.58
N PHE A 95 -12.97 7.80 -3.89
CA PHE A 95 -13.15 6.48 -4.48
C PHE A 95 -11.90 5.62 -4.24
N GLY A 96 -12.10 4.36 -3.81
CA GLY A 96 -11.01 3.46 -3.45
C GLY A 96 -11.47 2.32 -2.54
N GLU A 97 -10.51 1.48 -2.18
CA GLU A 97 -10.66 0.36 -1.25
C GLU A 97 -10.47 0.84 0.19
N GLN A 98 -11.30 0.31 1.09
CA GLN A 98 -11.19 0.55 2.52
C GLN A 98 -10.46 -0.64 3.13
N CYS A 99 -9.39 -0.39 3.87
CA CYS A 99 -8.67 -1.41 4.62
C CYS A 99 -8.57 -1.04 6.10
N ASP A 100 -8.36 -2.05 6.96
CA ASP A 100 -7.93 -1.79 8.33
C ASP A 100 -6.42 -1.52 8.34
N TRP A 101 -6.06 -0.24 8.44
CA TRP A 101 -4.66 0.20 8.50
C TRP A 101 -3.88 -0.34 9.71
N ASN A 102 -4.54 -0.92 10.72
CA ASN A 102 -3.83 -1.59 11.82
C ASN A 102 -3.23 -2.93 11.39
N THR A 103 -3.73 -3.51 10.29
CA THR A 103 -3.22 -4.77 9.70
C THR A 103 -2.09 -4.53 8.70
N VAL A 104 -1.75 -3.27 8.42
CA VAL A 104 -0.69 -2.92 7.47
C VAL A 104 0.66 -3.26 8.08
N GLU A 105 1.45 -4.03 7.34
CA GLU A 105 2.82 -4.42 7.71
C GLU A 105 3.76 -4.22 6.53
N LEU A 106 5.00 -3.83 6.81
CA LEU A 106 6.05 -3.78 5.81
C LEU A 106 6.56 -5.20 5.56
N LYS A 107 6.75 -5.54 4.29
CA LYS A 107 7.38 -6.79 3.86
C LYS A 107 8.75 -6.47 3.31
N ASP A 108 9.78 -7.12 3.85
CA ASP A 108 11.13 -6.99 3.32
C ASP A 108 11.16 -7.43 1.85
N GLU A 109 11.87 -6.66 1.00
CA GLU A 109 12.10 -6.95 -0.43
C GLU A 109 12.64 -8.37 -0.69
N GLY A 110 13.22 -9.01 0.34
CA GLY A 110 13.73 -10.37 0.30
C GLY A 110 12.68 -11.46 0.03
N ILE A 111 11.38 -11.12 0.02
CA ILE A 111 10.30 -12.04 -0.37
C ILE A 111 9.47 -11.43 -1.52
N CYS A 112 10.14 -11.00 -2.60
CA CYS A 112 9.60 -11.36 -3.89
C CYS A 112 9.57 -12.90 -3.92
N PRO A 113 8.43 -13.59 -4.14
CA PRO A 113 8.40 -15.05 -4.17
C PRO A 113 9.04 -15.55 -5.46
N THR A 114 10.33 -15.30 -5.62
CA THR A 114 11.24 -16.01 -6.53
C THR A 114 11.70 -17.33 -5.93
N GLU A 115 11.46 -17.56 -4.64
CA GLU A 115 11.74 -18.84 -3.97
C GLU A 115 10.44 -19.58 -3.63
N ILE A 116 9.69 -19.97 -4.67
CA ILE A 116 8.95 -21.22 -4.56
C ILE A 116 10.02 -22.31 -4.64
N PRO A 117 10.27 -23.13 -3.60
CA PRO A 117 11.17 -24.26 -3.75
C PRO A 117 10.63 -25.09 -4.91
N ALA A 118 11.46 -25.27 -5.94
CA ALA A 118 11.10 -26.04 -7.12
C ALA A 118 10.42 -27.32 -6.67
N LEU A 119 9.17 -27.54 -7.09
CA LEU A 119 8.48 -28.80 -6.84
C LEU A 119 9.42 -29.93 -7.29
N PRO A 120 9.70 -30.93 -6.44
CA PRO A 120 10.51 -32.05 -6.87
C PRO A 120 9.87 -32.66 -8.13
N PRO A 121 10.67 -33.08 -9.12
CA PRO A 121 10.12 -33.71 -10.32
C PRO A 121 9.23 -34.86 -9.87
N SER A 122 7.99 -34.86 -10.35
CA SER A 122 7.03 -35.93 -10.05
C SER A 122 7.60 -37.27 -10.52
N PRO A 123 7.39 -38.36 -9.74
CA PRO A 123 7.96 -39.67 -10.02
C PRO A 123 7.45 -40.28 -11.32
#